data_AF-A0A835PZ76-F1
#
_entry.id   AF-A0A835PZ76-F1
#
_cell.length_a   1.000
_cell.length_b   1.000
_cell.length_c   1.000
_cell.angle_alpha   90.00
_cell.angle_beta   90.00
_cell.angle_gamma   90.00
#
_symmetry.space_group_name_H-M   'P 1'
#
loop_
_entity.id
_entity.type
_entity.pdbx_description
1 polymer ?
#
loop_
_entity_poly.entity_id
_entity_poly.type
_entity_poly.pdbx_seq_one_letter_code
_entity_poly.pdbx_strand_id
1 'polypeptide(L)'
;MAPLIPSSQPWVEKYRPKQVKDVAHQDEVVRVLTNTLETANCPHMLFYGPPGTGKTTTALAIAHQLFGPELYKSRVLELNASDDRGINVVRTKIKDFAAVAVGSGSRQGGYPCPPYKIIILDEADSMTEDAQNALRRTMETYSKVTRFFFICNYISRIIEPLASRCAKFRFKPLSAEVMSSRILHICNEEGLNLDQEALSTLSSISEGDLCRAITYLQSSARLYGSSISSKELISVSGVIPQNAVEALFVACKTGDFDFANKEVNNVIAEGYPISQMLSGLFEVIISSDDLSDVQKARICKRLGREADKVSTL
;
A
#
# COMPACT_ATOMS: atom_id res chain seq x y z
N MET A 1 -11.18 33.53 -9.96
CA MET A 1 -10.52 32.21 -9.92
C MET A 1 -9.15 32.41 -9.32
N ALA A 2 -8.98 32.13 -8.03
CA ALA A 2 -7.67 32.20 -7.39
C ALA A 2 -6.82 31.02 -7.86
N PRO A 3 -5.52 31.21 -8.13
CA PRO A 3 -4.64 30.11 -8.48
C PRO A 3 -4.56 29.15 -7.28
N LEU A 4 -4.77 27.87 -7.53
CA LEU A 4 -4.52 26.78 -6.59
C LEU A 4 -3.04 26.87 -6.17
N ILE A 5 -2.76 27.52 -5.04
CA ILE A 5 -1.44 27.47 -4.42
C ILE A 5 -1.28 26.02 -3.96
N PRO A 6 -0.42 25.19 -4.59
CA PRO A 6 -0.32 23.80 -4.20
C PRO A 6 0.29 23.79 -2.81
N SER A 7 -0.42 23.27 -1.81
CA SER A 7 0.26 22.82 -0.61
C SER A 7 1.38 21.89 -1.06
N SER A 8 2.63 22.16 -0.66
CA SER A 8 3.78 21.32 -1.02
C SER A 8 3.65 19.87 -0.56
N GLN A 9 2.70 19.61 0.35
CA GLN A 9 2.39 18.30 0.88
C GLN A 9 1.70 17.39 -0.17
N PRO A 10 2.20 16.16 -0.37
CA PRO A 10 1.52 15.14 -1.17
C PRO A 10 0.10 14.86 -0.66
N TRP A 11 -0.84 14.58 -1.57
CA TRP A 11 -2.23 14.32 -1.21
C TRP A 11 -2.39 13.06 -0.37
N VAL A 12 -1.53 12.06 -0.58
CA VAL A 12 -1.45 10.84 0.23
C VAL A 12 -1.29 11.18 1.72
N GLU A 13 -0.48 12.18 2.06
CA GLU A 13 -0.28 12.63 3.44
C GLU A 13 -1.37 13.60 3.90
N LYS A 14 -1.79 14.52 3.02
CA LYS A 14 -2.82 15.53 3.33
C LYS A 14 -4.15 14.87 3.72
N TYR A 15 -4.55 13.83 2.98
CA TYR A 15 -5.80 13.09 3.18
C TYR A 15 -5.63 11.83 4.02
N ARG A 16 -4.47 11.63 4.66
CA ARG A 16 -4.23 10.49 5.54
C ARG A 16 -5.23 10.50 6.71
N PRO A 17 -6.06 9.45 6.89
CA PRO A 17 -6.99 9.34 8.01
C PRO A 17 -6.30 9.54 9.36
N LYS A 18 -6.88 10.43 10.20
CA LYS A 18 -6.36 10.72 11.55
C LYS A 18 -7.04 9.91 12.65
N GLN A 19 -8.18 9.29 12.34
CA GLN A 19 -8.97 8.49 13.27
C GLN A 19 -9.19 7.10 12.70
N VAL A 20 -9.25 6.09 13.57
CA VAL A 20 -9.44 4.70 13.14
C VAL A 20 -10.76 4.51 12.38
N LYS A 21 -11.81 5.24 12.75
CA LYS A 21 -13.10 5.23 12.04
C LYS A 21 -13.05 5.82 10.63
N ASP A 22 -12.04 6.61 10.31
CA ASP A 22 -11.88 7.23 9.00
C ASP A 22 -11.08 6.32 8.05
N VAL A 23 -10.61 5.16 8.51
CA VAL A 23 -9.95 4.17 7.64
C VAL A 23 -11.01 3.48 6.79
N ALA A 24 -10.84 3.55 5.47
CA ALA A 24 -11.83 3.05 4.53
C ALA A 24 -11.92 1.50 4.54
N HIS A 25 -13.14 0.97 4.70
CA HIS A 25 -13.52 -0.41 4.40
C HIS A 25 -12.66 -1.52 5.04
N GLN A 26 -12.47 -1.40 6.35
CA GLN A 26 -11.91 -2.47 7.18
C GLN A 26 -12.80 -2.63 8.42
N ASP A 27 -14.12 -2.76 8.24
CA ASP A 27 -15.11 -2.63 9.32
C ASP A 27 -14.88 -3.59 10.49
N GLU A 28 -14.46 -4.82 10.20
CA GLU A 28 -14.08 -5.81 11.23
C GLU A 28 -12.89 -5.34 12.07
N VAL A 29 -11.84 -4.85 11.40
CA VAL A 29 -10.60 -4.35 12.05
C VAL A 29 -10.90 -3.07 12.82
N VAL A 30 -11.58 -2.11 12.20
CA VAL A 30 -11.98 -0.83 12.81
C VAL A 30 -12.84 -1.06 14.05
N ARG A 31 -13.81 -1.98 14.00
CA ARG A 31 -14.67 -2.30 15.15
C ARG A 31 -13.87 -2.87 16.32
N VAL A 32 -12.98 -3.85 16.07
CA VAL A 32 -12.15 -4.44 17.12
C VAL A 32 -11.17 -3.41 17.71
N LEU A 33 -10.56 -2.59 16.86
CA LEU A 33 -9.64 -1.55 17.29
C LEU A 33 -10.34 -0.45 18.09
N THR A 34 -11.56 -0.05 17.71
CA THR A 34 -12.35 0.94 18.45
C THR A 34 -12.65 0.45 19.86
N ASN A 35 -13.09 -0.80 20.02
CA ASN A 35 -13.30 -1.41 21.35
C ASN A 35 -12.00 -1.49 22.16
N THR A 36 -10.87 -1.77 21.49
CA THR A 36 -9.55 -1.85 22.14
C THR A 36 -9.11 -0.46 22.65
N LEU A 37 -9.39 0.59 21.88
CA LEU A 37 -9.10 1.98 22.25
C LEU A 37 -9.92 2.44 23.47
N GLU A 38 -11.18 2.03 23.59
CA GLU A 38 -12.02 2.35 24.76
C GLU A 38 -11.43 1.80 26.07
N THR A 39 -10.89 0.58 26.02
CA THR A 39 -10.22 -0.03 27.18
C THR A 39 -8.79 0.49 27.40
N ALA A 40 -8.25 1.25 26.45
CA ALA A 40 -6.87 1.75 26.40
C ALA A 40 -5.78 0.67 26.57
N ASN A 41 -6.13 -0.62 26.42
CA ASN A 41 -5.21 -1.75 26.62
C ASN A 41 -4.91 -2.46 25.28
N CYS A 42 -4.04 -1.86 24.47
CA CYS A 42 -3.70 -2.37 23.14
C CYS A 42 -2.65 -3.48 23.18
N PRO A 43 -2.93 -4.74 22.82
CA PRO A 43 -1.90 -5.79 22.74
C PRO A 43 -0.80 -5.43 21.73
N HIS A 44 0.25 -6.24 21.62
CA HIS A 44 1.11 -6.17 20.43
C HIS A 44 0.26 -6.45 19.20
N MET A 45 0.47 -5.72 18.10
CA MET A 45 -0.36 -5.82 16.90
C MET A 45 0.49 -6.15 15.70
N LEU A 46 -0.06 -6.95 14.79
CA LEU A 46 0.52 -7.30 13.51
C LEU A 46 -0.50 -6.97 12.42
N PHE A 47 -0.23 -5.90 11.67
CA PHE A 47 -1.03 -5.46 10.54
C PHE A 47 -0.41 -6.00 9.25
N TYR A 48 -1.16 -6.82 8.51
CA TYR A 48 -0.64 -7.43 7.29
C TYR A 48 -1.64 -7.42 6.15
N GLY A 49 -1.15 -7.29 4.92
CA GLY A 49 -1.97 -7.26 3.71
C GLY A 49 -1.33 -6.46 2.58
N PRO A 50 -1.98 -6.35 1.42
CA PRO A 50 -1.46 -5.64 0.25
C PRO A 50 -1.10 -4.17 0.52
N PRO A 51 -0.21 -3.56 -0.28
CA PRO A 51 0.11 -2.13 -0.18
C PRO A 51 -1.14 -1.26 -0.38
N GLY A 52 -1.09 -0.02 0.11
CA GLY A 52 -2.20 0.93 -0.07
C GLY A 52 -3.50 0.65 0.68
N THR A 53 -3.56 -0.40 1.50
CA THR A 53 -4.77 -0.81 2.24
C THR A 53 -4.98 -0.07 3.58
N GLY A 54 -4.09 0.86 3.95
CA GLY A 54 -4.23 1.69 5.15
C GLY A 54 -3.61 1.10 6.43
N LYS A 55 -2.69 0.14 6.33
CA LYS A 55 -2.01 -0.48 7.48
C LYS A 55 -1.28 0.54 8.37
N THR A 56 -0.34 1.28 7.78
CA THR A 56 0.45 2.33 8.47
C THR A 56 -0.44 3.43 9.00
N THR A 57 -1.38 3.90 8.18
CA THR A 57 -2.40 4.88 8.58
C THR A 57 -3.16 4.43 9.83
N THR A 58 -3.59 3.18 9.90
CA THR A 58 -4.34 2.64 11.05
C THR A 58 -3.48 2.64 12.31
N ALA A 59 -2.23 2.18 12.22
CA ALA A 59 -1.29 2.17 13.34
C ALA A 59 -1.04 3.58 13.90
N LEU A 60 -0.84 4.55 13.01
CA LEU A 60 -0.62 5.96 13.38
C LEU A 60 -1.90 6.59 13.96
N ALA A 61 -3.07 6.28 13.40
CA ALA A 61 -4.35 6.77 13.91
C ALA A 61 -4.62 6.27 15.34
N ILE A 62 -4.33 5.00 15.63
CA ILE A 62 -4.39 4.46 17.00
C ILE A 62 -3.46 5.25 17.93
N ALA A 63 -2.20 5.44 17.52
CA ALA A 63 -1.20 6.13 18.31
C ALA A 63 -1.59 7.61 18.58
N HIS A 64 -2.15 8.29 17.59
CA HIS A 64 -2.70 9.65 17.74
C HIS A 64 -3.93 9.69 18.66
N GLN A 65 -4.83 8.72 18.57
CA GLN A 65 -6.03 8.65 19.42
C GLN A 65 -5.73 8.28 20.87
N LEU A 66 -4.62 7.58 21.14
CA LEU A 66 -4.19 7.28 22.52
C LEU A 66 -3.39 8.43 23.13
N PHE A 67 -2.43 8.99 22.41
CA PHE A 67 -1.47 9.92 23.01
C PHE A 67 -1.76 11.40 22.71
N GLY A 68 -2.63 11.69 21.75
CA GLY A 68 -2.86 13.06 21.29
C GLY A 68 -1.61 13.69 20.66
N PRO A 69 -1.68 14.95 20.20
CA PRO A 69 -0.55 15.60 19.50
C PRO A 69 0.65 15.89 20.40
N GLU A 70 0.45 16.09 21.70
CA GLU A 70 1.52 16.47 22.64
C GLU A 70 2.41 15.29 23.02
N LEU A 71 1.81 14.15 23.41
CA LEU A 71 2.56 12.98 23.87
C LEU A 71 2.96 12.04 22.73
N TYR A 72 2.47 12.25 21.51
CA TYR A 72 2.81 11.42 20.36
C TYR A 72 4.34 11.31 20.17
N LYS A 73 5.04 12.45 20.15
CA LYS A 73 6.49 12.48 19.89
C LYS A 73 7.33 11.83 20.98
N SER A 74 6.82 11.76 22.22
CA SER A 74 7.55 11.15 23.34
C SER A 74 7.20 9.68 23.56
N ARG A 75 6.00 9.25 23.14
CA ARG A 75 5.48 7.89 23.39
C ARG A 75 5.46 6.98 22.17
N VAL A 76 5.64 7.53 20.97
CA VAL A 76 5.62 6.77 19.71
C VAL A 76 6.99 6.84 19.06
N LEU A 77 7.55 5.67 18.75
CA LEU A 77 8.73 5.54 17.92
C LEU A 77 8.32 4.84 16.62
N GLU A 78 8.34 5.57 15.52
CA GLU A 78 8.16 5.03 14.17
C GLU A 78 9.52 4.74 13.55
N LEU A 79 9.70 3.53 13.03
CA LEU A 79 10.89 3.11 12.31
C LEU A 79 10.45 2.40 11.04
N ASN A 80 11.01 2.81 9.90
CA ASN A 80 10.92 2.01 8.69
C ASN A 80 12.03 0.95 8.72
N ALA A 81 11.63 -0.32 8.79
CA ALA A 81 12.56 -1.42 8.96
C ALA A 81 13.43 -1.69 7.72
N SER A 82 13.06 -1.18 6.54
CA SER A 82 13.87 -1.28 5.32
C SER A 82 15.05 -0.30 5.28
N ASP A 83 14.94 0.85 5.96
CA ASP A 83 16.03 1.82 6.07
C ASP A 83 16.92 1.51 7.29
N ASP A 84 16.31 1.14 8.42
CA ASP A 84 16.97 0.87 9.70
C ASP A 84 17.30 -0.65 9.89
N ARG A 85 17.68 -1.34 8.80
CA ARG A 85 17.88 -2.82 8.73
C ARG A 85 18.92 -3.42 9.69
N GLY A 86 19.74 -2.59 10.33
CA GLY A 86 20.83 -3.07 11.17
C GLY A 86 20.33 -3.74 12.44
N ILE A 87 20.82 -4.95 12.72
CA ILE A 87 20.66 -5.61 14.04
C ILE A 87 21.03 -4.68 15.21
N ASN A 88 21.94 -3.74 14.96
CA ASN A 88 22.35 -2.74 15.92
C ASN A 88 21.21 -1.77 16.28
N VAL A 89 20.38 -1.33 15.32
CA VAL A 89 19.23 -0.44 15.60
C VAL A 89 18.24 -1.10 16.54
N VAL A 90 17.99 -2.40 16.33
CA VAL A 90 17.17 -3.22 17.23
C VAL A 90 17.77 -3.32 18.63
N ARG A 91 19.08 -3.52 18.71
CA ARG A 91 19.79 -3.76 19.98
C ARG A 91 20.01 -2.49 20.81
N THR A 92 20.09 -1.33 20.17
CA THR A 92 20.28 -0.03 20.83
C THR A 92 19.00 0.78 20.78
N LYS A 93 18.70 1.46 19.66
CA LYS A 93 17.59 2.41 19.52
C LYS A 93 16.24 1.87 20.04
N ILE A 94 15.85 0.67 19.59
CA ILE A 94 14.58 0.05 20.03
C ILE A 94 14.64 -0.37 21.50
N LYS A 95 15.75 -0.95 21.95
CA LYS A 95 15.91 -1.40 23.34
C LYS A 95 15.91 -0.22 24.31
N ASP A 96 16.66 0.83 24.00
CA ASP A 96 16.79 2.03 24.82
C ASP A 96 15.44 2.76 24.89
N PHE A 97 14.75 2.88 23.76
CA PHE A 97 13.39 3.41 23.75
C PHE A 97 12.43 2.51 24.52
N ALA A 98 12.49 1.18 24.39
CA ALA A 98 11.57 0.28 25.10
C ALA A 98 11.81 0.25 26.62
N ALA A 99 13.06 0.46 27.07
CA ALA A 99 13.46 0.39 28.47
C ALA A 99 13.05 1.62 29.30
N VAL A 100 12.95 2.80 28.68
CA VAL A 100 12.54 4.02 29.39
C VAL A 100 11.11 3.86 29.91
N ALA A 101 10.90 3.89 31.22
CA ALA A 101 9.55 3.86 31.78
C ALA A 101 8.86 5.21 31.56
N VAL A 102 7.55 5.19 31.30
CA VAL A 102 6.72 6.39 31.23
C VAL A 102 5.76 6.42 32.41
N GLY A 103 5.64 7.60 33.04
CA GLY A 103 4.67 7.80 34.10
C GLY A 103 3.23 7.73 33.57
N SER A 104 2.29 7.43 34.47
CA SER A 104 0.86 7.58 34.20
C SER A 104 0.58 9.07 33.98
N GLY A 105 0.43 9.47 32.71
CA GLY A 105 0.01 10.84 32.41
C GLY A 105 -1.41 11.03 32.92
N SER A 106 -1.66 12.11 33.65
CA SER A 106 -3.03 12.60 33.85
C SER A 106 -3.67 12.80 32.46
N ARG A 107 -4.99 12.60 32.35
CA ARG A 107 -5.75 12.84 31.10
C ARG A 107 -5.61 14.30 30.68
N GLN A 108 -4.53 14.65 29.99
CA GLN A 108 -4.32 15.96 29.42
C GLN A 108 -5.00 15.99 28.04
N GLY A 109 -5.92 16.94 27.84
CA GLY A 109 -6.57 17.15 26.53
C GLY A 109 -7.64 16.14 26.11
N GLY A 110 -8.17 15.31 27.02
CA GLY A 110 -9.28 14.38 26.71
C GLY A 110 -8.89 13.06 26.05
N TYR A 111 -7.59 12.78 25.90
CA TYR A 111 -7.11 11.52 25.34
C TYR A 111 -6.88 10.45 26.43
N PRO A 112 -7.17 9.16 26.14
CA PRO A 112 -6.82 8.06 27.03
C PRO A 112 -5.32 7.83 26.97
N CYS A 113 -4.55 8.36 27.92
CA CYS A 113 -3.09 8.22 27.97
C CYS A 113 -2.64 7.01 28.81
N PRO A 114 -2.59 5.78 28.26
CA PRO A 114 -2.21 4.61 29.03
C PRO A 114 -0.72 4.64 29.43
N PRO A 115 -0.31 3.90 30.48
CA PRO A 115 1.07 3.88 30.97
C PRO A 115 1.99 2.98 30.13
N TYR A 116 1.89 3.05 28.79
CA TYR A 116 2.82 2.39 27.89
C TYR A 116 3.16 3.27 26.69
N LYS A 117 4.18 2.84 25.94
CA LYS A 117 4.64 3.43 24.68
C LYS A 117 4.33 2.51 23.52
N ILE A 118 4.38 3.06 22.30
CA ILE A 118 4.17 2.30 21.07
C ILE A 118 5.43 2.40 20.21
N ILE A 119 5.88 1.26 19.71
CA ILE A 119 6.92 1.20 18.67
C ILE A 119 6.26 0.66 17.41
N ILE A 120 6.27 1.45 16.34
CA ILE A 120 5.74 1.09 15.03
C ILE A 120 6.92 0.71 14.14
N LEU A 121 6.92 -0.54 13.67
CA LEU A 121 7.89 -1.07 12.74
C LEU A 121 7.19 -1.26 11.40
N ASP A 122 7.41 -0.33 10.48
CA ASP A 122 6.90 -0.44 9.11
C ASP A 122 7.83 -1.31 8.25
N GLU A 123 7.26 -1.97 7.25
CA GLU A 123 7.96 -2.92 6.37
C GLU A 123 8.76 -4.00 7.13
N ALA A 124 8.16 -4.53 8.20
CA ALA A 124 8.79 -5.53 9.07
C ALA A 124 9.15 -6.84 8.34
N ASP A 125 8.56 -7.10 7.16
CA ASP A 125 8.91 -8.19 6.26
C ASP A 125 10.30 -8.04 5.62
N SER A 126 10.87 -6.84 5.61
CA SER A 126 12.23 -6.57 5.15
C SER A 126 13.30 -6.81 6.23
N MET A 127 12.91 -7.15 7.46
CA MET A 127 13.84 -7.42 8.56
C MET A 127 14.49 -8.80 8.43
N THR A 128 15.79 -8.87 8.73
CA THR A 128 16.50 -10.15 8.84
C THR A 128 15.98 -10.98 10.02
N GLU A 129 16.04 -12.30 9.90
CA GLU A 129 15.58 -13.21 10.97
C GLU A 129 16.34 -12.98 12.29
N ASP A 130 17.63 -12.64 12.23
CA ASP A 130 18.44 -12.31 13.41
C ASP A 130 17.92 -11.06 14.14
N ALA A 131 17.51 -10.03 13.39
CA ALA A 131 16.93 -8.82 13.94
C ALA A 131 15.56 -9.11 14.58
N GLN A 132 14.73 -9.93 13.94
CA GLN A 132 13.45 -10.37 14.50
C GLN A 132 13.63 -11.21 15.78
N ASN A 133 14.62 -12.11 15.81
CA ASN A 133 14.96 -12.90 16.99
C ASN A 133 15.48 -12.03 18.15
N ALA A 134 16.22 -10.95 17.86
CA ALA A 134 16.64 -9.98 18.86
C ALA A 134 15.44 -9.20 19.42
N LEU A 135 14.48 -8.80 18.57
CA LEU A 135 13.26 -8.11 18.97
C LEU A 135 12.39 -8.94 19.91
N ARG A 136 12.32 -10.26 19.70
CA ARG A 136 11.50 -11.17 20.52
C ARG A 136 11.78 -11.00 22.02
N ARG A 137 13.06 -10.98 22.42
CA ARG A 137 13.45 -10.84 23.85
C ARG A 137 13.04 -9.48 24.40
N THR A 138 13.24 -8.42 23.62
CA THR A 138 12.87 -7.04 23.98
C THR A 138 11.36 -6.92 24.17
N MET A 139 10.57 -7.51 23.27
CA MET A 139 9.12 -7.52 23.33
C MET A 139 8.59 -8.24 24.58
N GLU A 140 9.16 -9.41 24.92
CA GLU A 140 8.80 -10.14 26.14
C GLU A 140 9.14 -9.34 27.41
N THR A 141 10.37 -8.82 27.49
CA THR A 141 10.90 -8.12 28.68
C THR A 141 10.14 -6.84 28.99
N TYR A 142 9.80 -6.06 27.95
CA TYR A 142 9.20 -4.73 28.09
C TYR A 142 7.71 -4.67 27.75
N SER A 143 7.04 -5.83 27.63
CA SER A 143 5.61 -5.95 27.29
C SER A 143 4.67 -5.12 28.18
N LYS A 144 5.05 -4.88 29.45
CA LYS A 144 4.28 -4.05 30.39
C LYS A 144 4.31 -2.56 30.07
N VAL A 145 5.44 -2.06 29.53
CA VAL A 145 5.70 -0.62 29.34
C VAL A 145 5.71 -0.21 27.86
N THR A 146 5.84 -1.16 26.94
CA THR A 146 5.95 -0.90 25.50
C THR A 146 5.13 -1.91 24.71
N ARG A 147 4.36 -1.43 23.74
CA ARG A 147 3.59 -2.24 22.78
C ARG A 147 4.20 -2.09 21.38
N PHE A 148 4.41 -3.22 20.71
CA PHE A 148 4.96 -3.26 19.36
C PHE A 148 3.84 -3.41 18.33
N PHE A 149 3.85 -2.56 17.31
CA PHE A 149 3.00 -2.64 16.13
C PHE A 149 3.89 -2.97 14.93
N PHE A 150 3.69 -4.14 14.35
CA PHE A 150 4.38 -4.60 13.15
C PHE A 150 3.47 -4.39 11.94
N ILE A 151 4.00 -3.80 10.88
CA ILE A 151 3.32 -3.67 9.59
C ILE A 151 4.13 -4.42 8.55
N CYS A 152 3.49 -5.30 7.79
CA CYS A 152 4.15 -6.03 6.70
C CYS A 152 3.18 -6.32 5.56
N ASN A 153 3.70 -6.65 4.37
CA ASN A 153 2.85 -7.12 3.29
C ASN A 153 2.60 -8.64 3.40
N TYR A 154 3.64 -9.38 3.79
CA TYR A 154 3.60 -10.84 3.89
C TYR A 154 3.82 -11.33 5.33
N ILE A 155 2.80 -11.92 5.93
CA ILE A 155 2.92 -12.52 7.27
C ILE A 155 3.93 -13.67 7.32
N SER A 156 4.15 -14.37 6.20
CA SER A 156 5.12 -15.47 6.09
C SER A 156 6.57 -15.04 6.25
N ARG A 157 6.88 -13.74 6.13
CA ARG A 157 8.22 -13.17 6.35
C ARG A 157 8.50 -12.85 7.83
N ILE A 158 7.49 -12.94 8.69
CA ILE A 158 7.62 -12.72 10.13
C ILE A 158 7.80 -14.06 10.82
N ILE A 159 8.80 -14.17 11.70
CA ILE A 159 9.04 -15.38 12.48
C ILE A 159 7.85 -15.69 13.40
N GLU A 160 7.46 -16.97 13.47
CA GLU A 160 6.33 -17.41 14.30
C GLU A 160 6.42 -16.99 15.79
N PRO A 161 7.60 -16.94 16.43
CA PRO A 161 7.72 -16.41 17.79
C PRO A 161 7.23 -14.97 17.97
N LEU A 162 7.37 -14.10 16.96
CA LEU A 162 6.81 -12.74 17.00
C LEU A 162 5.32 -12.76 16.67
N ALA A 163 4.94 -13.45 15.60
CA ALA A 163 3.56 -13.48 15.10
C ALA A 163 2.58 -14.05 16.14
N SER A 164 2.99 -15.08 16.91
CA SER A 164 2.18 -15.71 17.96
C SER A 164 1.89 -14.81 19.17
N ARG A 165 2.68 -13.76 19.39
CA ARG A 165 2.54 -12.81 20.51
C ARG A 165 1.78 -11.53 20.12
N CYS A 166 1.39 -11.41 18.86
CA CYS A 166 0.69 -10.25 18.33
C CYS A 166 -0.77 -10.59 17.98
N ALA A 167 -1.67 -9.66 18.23
CA ALA A 167 -3.00 -9.67 17.64
C ALA A 167 -2.87 -9.42 16.12
N LYS A 168 -3.33 -10.39 15.32
CA LYS A 168 -3.17 -10.39 13.87
C LYS A 168 -4.38 -9.71 13.22
N PHE A 169 -4.13 -8.70 12.41
CA PHE A 169 -5.15 -7.96 11.68
C PHE A 169 -4.84 -7.99 10.19
N ARG A 170 -5.71 -8.67 9.44
CA ARG A 170 -5.59 -8.80 7.98
C ARG A 170 -6.30 -7.64 7.29
N PHE A 171 -5.56 -6.87 6.52
CA PHE A 171 -6.11 -5.86 5.62
C PHE A 171 -6.37 -6.48 4.26
N LYS A 172 -7.61 -6.34 3.79
CA LYS A 172 -8.02 -6.78 2.45
C LYS A 172 -7.80 -5.63 1.45
N PRO A 173 -7.54 -5.93 0.16
CA PRO A 173 -7.63 -4.92 -0.91
C PRO A 173 -8.95 -4.15 -0.81
N LEU A 174 -8.92 -2.87 -1.16
CA LEU A 174 -10.11 -2.04 -1.16
C LEU A 174 -10.99 -2.39 -2.37
N SER A 175 -12.31 -2.44 -2.17
CA SER A 175 -13.25 -2.59 -3.27
C SER A 175 -13.26 -1.32 -4.14
N ALA A 176 -13.57 -1.48 -5.43
CA ALA A 176 -13.64 -0.37 -6.37
C ALA A 176 -14.64 0.72 -5.93
N GLU A 177 -15.75 0.32 -5.29
CA GLU A 177 -16.76 1.23 -4.76
C GLU A 177 -16.21 2.16 -3.67
N VAL A 178 -15.46 1.59 -2.72
CA VAL A 178 -14.89 2.33 -1.59
C VAL A 178 -13.80 3.28 -2.07
N MET A 179 -12.95 2.78 -2.96
CA MET A 179 -11.90 3.59 -3.57
C MET A 179 -12.51 4.75 -4.36
N SER A 180 -13.56 4.49 -5.14
CA SER A 180 -14.31 5.52 -5.87
C SER A 180 -14.89 6.58 -4.94
N SER A 181 -15.51 6.18 -3.83
CA SER A 181 -16.05 7.10 -2.82
C SER A 181 -14.97 8.00 -2.21
N ARG A 182 -13.81 7.43 -1.87
CA ARG A 182 -12.67 8.20 -1.35
C ARG A 182 -12.06 9.14 -2.37
N ILE A 183 -11.91 8.70 -3.62
CA ILE A 183 -11.41 9.55 -4.71
C ILE A 183 -12.36 10.72 -4.97
N LEU A 184 -13.67 10.48 -5.02
CA LEU A 184 -14.68 11.52 -5.20
C LEU A 184 -14.64 12.56 -4.07
N HIS A 185 -14.45 12.13 -2.82
CA HIS A 185 -14.25 13.05 -1.71
C HIS A 185 -13.03 13.96 -1.93
N ILE A 186 -11.89 13.41 -2.36
CA ILE A 186 -10.68 14.20 -2.65
C ILE A 186 -10.91 15.15 -3.84
N CYS A 187 -11.63 14.70 -4.87
CA CYS A 187 -11.96 15.53 -6.03
C CYS A 187 -12.81 16.74 -5.63
N ASN A 188 -13.80 16.55 -4.75
CA ASN A 188 -14.63 17.64 -4.26
C ASN A 188 -13.84 18.66 -3.44
N GLU A 189 -12.91 18.20 -2.60
CA GLU A 189 -12.06 19.08 -1.77
C GLU A 189 -11.02 19.85 -2.61
N GLU A 190 -10.49 19.26 -3.68
CA GLU A 190 -9.51 19.88 -4.58
C GLU A 190 -10.15 20.61 -5.78
N GLY A 191 -11.47 20.51 -5.97
CA GLY A 191 -12.19 21.11 -7.09
C GLY A 191 -11.90 20.47 -8.45
N LEU A 192 -11.72 19.14 -8.49
CA LEU A 192 -11.48 18.37 -9.71
C LEU A 192 -12.77 17.79 -10.28
N ASN A 193 -12.87 17.80 -11.61
CA ASN A 193 -13.91 17.10 -12.35
C ASN A 193 -13.31 15.81 -12.94
N LEU A 194 -13.83 14.67 -12.48
CA LEU A 194 -13.54 13.36 -13.06
C LEU A 194 -14.76 12.78 -13.73
N ASP A 195 -14.57 12.30 -14.96
CA ASP A 195 -15.58 11.51 -15.65
C ASP A 195 -15.72 10.12 -15.01
N GLN A 196 -16.89 9.51 -15.13
CA GLN A 196 -17.14 8.17 -14.57
C GLN A 196 -16.26 7.10 -15.22
N GLU A 197 -15.94 7.27 -16.50
CA GLU A 197 -14.94 6.43 -17.20
C GLU A 197 -13.56 6.59 -16.55
N ALA A 198 -13.10 7.82 -16.33
CA ALA A 198 -11.82 8.09 -15.68
C ALA A 198 -11.74 7.51 -14.25
N LEU A 199 -12.83 7.55 -13.48
CA LEU A 199 -12.92 6.93 -12.15
C LEU A 199 -12.80 5.40 -12.21
N SER A 200 -13.44 4.78 -13.20
CA SER A 200 -13.34 3.34 -13.44
C SER A 200 -11.92 2.95 -13.87
N THR A 201 -11.31 3.71 -14.78
CA THR A 201 -9.94 3.53 -15.24
C THR A 201 -8.94 3.65 -14.10
N LEU A 202 -9.08 4.68 -13.25
CA LEU A 202 -8.23 4.87 -12.08
C LEU A 202 -8.35 3.70 -11.10
N SER A 203 -9.57 3.17 -10.93
CA SER A 203 -9.81 2.03 -10.07
C SER A 203 -9.15 0.76 -10.59
N SER A 204 -9.25 0.50 -11.89
CA SER A 204 -8.61 -0.65 -12.55
C SER A 204 -7.09 -0.56 -12.48
N ILE A 205 -6.52 0.60 -12.79
CA ILE A 205 -5.06 0.85 -12.78
C ILE A 205 -4.46 0.67 -11.37
N SER A 206 -5.23 0.99 -10.34
CA SER A 206 -4.73 1.01 -8.96
C SER A 206 -4.83 -0.34 -8.26
N GLU A 207 -5.57 -1.32 -8.81
CA GLU A 207 -5.69 -2.70 -8.28
C GLU A 207 -6.02 -2.76 -6.77
N GLY A 208 -6.79 -1.79 -6.26
CA GLY A 208 -7.16 -1.69 -4.84
C GLY A 208 -6.12 -1.01 -3.93
N ASP A 209 -5.04 -0.46 -4.49
CA ASP A 209 -4.07 0.41 -3.81
C ASP A 209 -4.51 1.88 -3.88
N LEU A 210 -5.04 2.40 -2.75
CA LEU A 210 -5.51 3.78 -2.68
C LEU A 210 -4.36 4.80 -2.71
N CYS A 211 -3.17 4.45 -2.21
CA CYS A 211 -2.02 5.35 -2.23
C CYS A 211 -1.58 5.62 -3.68
N ARG A 212 -1.52 4.56 -4.48
CA ARG A 212 -1.24 4.62 -5.92
C ARG A 212 -2.31 5.44 -6.65
N ALA A 213 -3.59 5.19 -6.36
CA ALA A 213 -4.70 5.95 -6.95
C ALA A 213 -4.60 7.46 -6.69
N ILE A 214 -4.36 7.85 -5.43
CA ILE A 214 -4.23 9.26 -5.04
C ILE A 214 -3.00 9.90 -5.69
N THR A 215 -1.90 9.16 -5.81
CA THR A 215 -0.66 9.65 -6.43
C THR A 215 -0.86 9.93 -7.93
N TYR A 216 -1.54 9.03 -8.64
CA TYR A 216 -1.88 9.24 -10.05
C TYR A 216 -2.86 10.38 -10.25
N LEU A 217 -3.87 10.49 -9.38
CA LEU A 217 -4.82 11.59 -9.40
C LEU A 217 -4.11 12.94 -9.19
N GLN A 218 -3.22 13.03 -8.19
CA GLN A 218 -2.45 14.24 -7.91
C GLN A 218 -1.53 14.62 -9.07
N SER A 219 -0.85 13.63 -9.66
CA SER A 219 0.06 13.85 -10.78
C SER A 219 -0.70 14.32 -12.02
N SER A 220 -1.86 13.73 -12.29
CA SER A 220 -2.74 14.11 -13.41
C SER A 220 -3.31 15.51 -13.22
N ALA A 221 -3.76 15.85 -12.01
CA ALA A 221 -4.25 17.20 -11.70
C ALA A 221 -3.16 18.27 -11.88
N ARG A 222 -1.90 17.95 -11.56
CA ARG A 222 -0.75 18.86 -11.74
C ARG A 222 -0.37 19.05 -13.21
N LEU A 223 -0.57 18.05 -14.05
CA LEU A 223 -0.19 18.08 -15.46
C LEU A 223 -1.30 18.66 -16.37
N TYR A 224 -2.55 18.28 -16.13
CA TYR A 224 -3.69 18.58 -17.02
C TYR A 224 -4.69 19.57 -16.42
N GLY A 225 -4.56 19.91 -15.13
CA GLY A 225 -5.43 20.87 -14.44
C GLY A 225 -6.68 20.22 -13.84
N SER A 226 -7.82 20.89 -13.93
CA SER A 226 -9.04 20.56 -13.17
C SER A 226 -9.93 19.50 -13.81
N SER A 227 -9.78 19.20 -15.09
CA SER A 227 -10.57 18.18 -15.82
C SER A 227 -9.67 17.03 -16.22
N ILE A 228 -9.94 15.82 -15.73
CA ILE A 228 -9.09 14.65 -15.95
C ILE A 228 -9.87 13.57 -16.70
N SER A 229 -9.32 13.18 -17.85
CA SER A 229 -9.85 12.12 -18.73
C SER A 229 -9.16 10.76 -18.51
N SER A 230 -9.77 9.69 -19.01
CA SER A 230 -9.21 8.32 -18.93
C SER A 230 -7.84 8.19 -19.60
N LYS A 231 -7.64 8.85 -20.75
CA LYS A 231 -6.38 8.83 -21.50
C LYS A 231 -5.23 9.48 -20.74
N GLU A 232 -5.50 10.60 -20.07
CA GLU A 232 -4.51 11.32 -19.26
C GLU A 232 -4.06 10.46 -18.07
N LEU A 233 -5.00 9.80 -17.40
CA LEU A 233 -4.68 8.85 -16.32
C LEU A 233 -3.80 7.70 -16.78
N ILE A 234 -4.10 7.11 -17.95
CA ILE A 234 -3.29 6.02 -18.52
C ILE A 234 -1.87 6.52 -18.79
N SER A 235 -1.71 7.70 -19.41
CA SER A 235 -0.40 8.27 -19.71
C SER A 235 0.44 8.55 -18.45
N VAL A 236 -0.19 9.00 -17.37
CA VAL A 236 0.49 9.27 -16.08
C VAL A 236 0.81 7.98 -15.33
N SER A 237 -0.05 6.98 -15.44
CA SER A 237 0.13 5.69 -14.75
C SER A 237 1.28 4.86 -15.33
N GLY A 238 1.67 5.13 -16.58
CA GLY A 238 2.64 4.33 -17.33
C GLY A 238 2.11 2.94 -17.70
N VAL A 239 0.82 2.69 -17.53
CA VAL A 239 0.16 1.45 -17.95
C VAL A 239 0.03 1.46 -19.46
N ILE A 240 0.29 0.31 -20.07
CA ILE A 240 0.20 0.12 -21.51
C ILE A 240 -1.28 0.20 -21.92
N PRO A 241 -1.64 1.06 -22.90
CA PRO A 241 -3.00 1.11 -23.42
C PRO A 241 -3.44 -0.25 -23.95
N GLN A 242 -4.67 -0.67 -23.65
CA GLN A 242 -5.21 -1.96 -24.09
C GLN A 242 -5.12 -2.12 -25.62
N ASN A 243 -5.32 -1.04 -26.37
CA ASN A 243 -5.19 -1.01 -27.82
C ASN A 243 -3.80 -1.48 -28.31
N ALA A 244 -2.72 -1.16 -27.58
CA ALA A 244 -1.37 -1.58 -27.97
C ALA A 244 -1.15 -3.08 -27.73
N VAL A 245 -1.69 -3.61 -26.63
CA VAL A 245 -1.67 -5.05 -26.32
C VAL A 245 -2.47 -5.84 -27.36
N GLU A 246 -3.66 -5.34 -27.71
CA GLU A 246 -4.52 -5.94 -28.74
C GLU A 246 -3.89 -5.88 -30.13
N ALA A 247 -3.25 -4.76 -30.50
CA ALA A 247 -2.52 -4.64 -31.76
C ALA A 247 -1.42 -5.71 -31.89
N LEU A 248 -0.64 -5.92 -30.82
CA LEU A 248 0.39 -6.95 -30.78
C LEU A 248 -0.21 -8.36 -30.85
N PHE A 249 -1.33 -8.61 -30.17
CA PHE A 249 -2.05 -9.89 -30.23
C PHE A 249 -2.58 -10.18 -31.65
N VAL A 250 -3.18 -9.19 -32.30
CA VAL A 250 -3.67 -9.30 -33.69
C VAL A 250 -2.50 -9.56 -34.64
N ALA A 251 -1.38 -8.84 -34.49
CA ALA A 251 -0.18 -9.08 -35.28
C ALA A 251 0.30 -10.53 -35.14
N CYS A 252 0.33 -11.06 -33.92
CA CYS A 252 0.69 -12.45 -33.68
C CYS A 252 -0.29 -13.45 -34.32
N LYS A 253 -1.59 -13.13 -34.41
CA LYS A 253 -2.61 -13.98 -35.03
C LYS A 253 -2.49 -14.05 -36.55
N THR A 254 -2.00 -12.98 -37.19
CA THR A 254 -1.80 -12.96 -38.67
C THR A 254 -0.70 -13.90 -39.15
N GLY A 255 0.25 -14.27 -38.28
CA GLY A 255 1.37 -15.14 -38.63
C GLY A 255 2.46 -14.47 -39.47
N ASP A 256 2.34 -13.17 -39.76
CA ASP A 256 3.37 -12.38 -40.44
C ASP A 256 4.43 -11.92 -39.43
N PHE A 257 5.64 -12.46 -39.58
CA PHE A 257 6.76 -12.15 -38.70
C PHE A 257 7.22 -10.69 -38.85
N ASP A 258 7.22 -10.14 -40.07
CA ASP A 258 7.69 -8.78 -40.31
C ASP A 258 6.72 -7.77 -39.70
N PHE A 259 5.42 -8.03 -39.80
CA PHE A 259 4.39 -7.23 -39.15
C PHE A 259 4.49 -7.29 -37.61
N ALA A 260 4.63 -8.48 -37.03
CA ALA A 260 4.82 -8.64 -35.59
C ALA A 260 6.10 -7.96 -35.08
N ASN A 261 7.21 -8.08 -35.82
CA ASN A 261 8.48 -7.46 -35.46
C ASN A 261 8.39 -5.93 -35.53
N LYS A 262 7.62 -5.38 -36.47
CA LYS A 262 7.35 -3.94 -36.53
C LYS A 262 6.59 -3.45 -35.29
N GLU A 263 5.55 -4.16 -34.86
CA GLU A 263 4.82 -3.79 -33.64
C GLU A 263 5.68 -3.92 -32.39
N VAL A 264 6.54 -4.94 -32.30
CA VAL A 264 7.52 -5.04 -31.20
C VAL A 264 8.47 -3.83 -31.18
N ASN A 265 8.97 -3.39 -32.34
CA ASN A 265 9.81 -2.20 -32.42
C ASN A 265 9.06 -0.92 -32.03
N ASN A 266 7.77 -0.80 -32.35
CA ASN A 266 6.93 0.32 -31.90
C ASN A 266 6.82 0.33 -30.37
N VAL A 267 6.55 -0.83 -29.76
CA VAL A 267 6.45 -0.97 -28.29
C VAL A 267 7.76 -0.60 -27.59
N ILE A 268 8.91 -1.00 -28.17
CA ILE A 268 10.23 -0.62 -27.66
C ILE A 268 10.47 0.89 -27.82
N ALA A 269 10.08 1.48 -28.97
CA ALA A 269 10.23 2.91 -29.23
C ALA A 269 9.38 3.79 -28.31
N GLU A 270 8.17 3.34 -27.95
CA GLU A 270 7.31 4.00 -26.95
C GLU A 270 7.80 3.79 -25.50
N GLY A 271 8.75 2.87 -25.29
CA GLY A 271 9.39 2.66 -23.99
C GLY A 271 8.54 1.91 -22.98
N TYR A 272 7.56 1.12 -23.43
CA TYR A 272 6.71 0.36 -22.52
C TYR A 272 7.47 -0.77 -21.81
N PRO A 273 7.24 -0.99 -20.50
CA PRO A 273 7.82 -2.11 -19.79
C PRO A 273 7.36 -3.45 -20.38
N ILE A 274 8.31 -4.29 -20.81
CA ILE A 274 8.02 -5.62 -21.38
C ILE A 274 7.27 -6.50 -20.37
N SER A 275 7.58 -6.39 -19.07
CA SER A 275 6.88 -7.13 -18.01
C SER A 275 5.38 -6.84 -18.00
N GLN A 276 4.97 -5.57 -18.13
CA GLN A 276 3.56 -5.20 -18.21
C GLN A 276 2.94 -5.65 -19.53
N MET A 277 3.68 -5.59 -20.64
CA MET A 277 3.18 -6.07 -21.94
C MET A 277 2.90 -7.57 -21.91
N LEU A 278 3.77 -8.36 -21.29
CA LEU A 278 3.57 -9.81 -21.11
C LEU A 278 2.36 -10.12 -20.22
N SER A 279 2.17 -9.38 -19.13
CA SER A 279 0.99 -9.51 -18.27
C SER A 279 -0.30 -9.15 -19.01
N GLY A 280 -0.31 -8.05 -19.77
CA GLY A 280 -1.47 -7.66 -20.58
C GLY A 280 -1.81 -8.68 -21.65
N LEU A 281 -0.80 -9.19 -22.37
CA LEU A 281 -0.99 -10.27 -23.35
C LEU A 281 -1.58 -11.53 -22.70
N PHE A 282 -1.11 -11.89 -21.51
CA PHE A 282 -1.61 -13.05 -20.78
C PHE A 282 -3.11 -12.92 -20.45
N GLU A 283 -3.56 -11.74 -20.00
CA GLU A 283 -4.99 -11.50 -19.74
C GLU A 283 -5.84 -11.58 -21.02
N VAL A 284 -5.37 -11.00 -22.13
CA VAL A 284 -6.05 -11.08 -23.44
C VAL A 284 -6.13 -12.53 -23.94
N ILE A 285 -5.06 -13.32 -23.77
CA ILE A 285 -5.04 -14.74 -24.20
C ILE A 285 -5.99 -15.60 -23.37
N ILE A 286 -6.09 -15.35 -22.07
CA ILE A 286 -7.00 -16.11 -21.19
C ILE A 286 -8.45 -15.78 -21.52
N SER A 287 -8.77 -14.50 -21.71
CA SER A 287 -10.12 -14.00 -22.01
C SER A 287 -10.56 -14.27 -23.45
N SER A 288 -9.64 -14.55 -24.38
CA SER A 288 -9.96 -14.86 -25.78
C SER A 288 -10.68 -16.21 -25.92
N ASP A 289 -11.88 -16.22 -26.49
CA ASP A 289 -12.63 -17.45 -26.80
C ASP A 289 -12.15 -18.17 -28.07
N ASP A 290 -11.37 -17.49 -28.91
CA ASP A 290 -10.88 -18.02 -30.20
C ASP A 290 -9.81 -19.13 -30.08
N LEU A 291 -9.29 -19.38 -28.88
CA LEU A 291 -8.16 -20.29 -28.63
C LEU A 291 -8.61 -21.52 -27.87
N SER A 292 -8.20 -22.71 -28.33
CA SER A 292 -8.41 -23.95 -27.57
C SER A 292 -7.60 -23.97 -26.28
N ASP A 293 -8.08 -24.70 -25.26
CA ASP A 293 -7.39 -24.84 -23.98
C ASP A 293 -5.95 -25.34 -24.11
N VAL A 294 -5.70 -26.23 -25.09
CA VAL A 294 -4.35 -26.77 -25.37
C VAL A 294 -3.44 -25.68 -25.92
N GLN A 295 -3.96 -24.80 -26.78
CA GLN A 295 -3.20 -23.65 -27.30
C GLN A 295 -2.94 -22.64 -26.19
N LYS A 296 -3.97 -22.26 -25.41
CA LYS A 296 -3.82 -21.39 -24.24
C LYS A 296 -2.74 -21.92 -23.29
N ALA A 297 -2.80 -23.20 -22.94
CA ALA A 297 -1.80 -23.83 -22.06
C ALA A 297 -0.37 -23.75 -22.62
N ARG A 298 -0.19 -24.00 -23.93
CA ARG A 298 1.13 -23.94 -24.56
C ARG A 298 1.67 -22.51 -24.59
N ILE A 299 0.83 -21.53 -24.89
CA ILE A 299 1.21 -20.11 -24.95
C ILE A 299 1.54 -19.61 -23.54
N CYS A 300 0.68 -19.87 -22.54
CA CYS A 300 0.92 -19.47 -21.15
C CYS A 300 2.22 -20.08 -20.59
N LYS A 301 2.52 -21.35 -20.92
CA LYS A 301 3.80 -21.98 -20.53
C LYS A 301 5.00 -21.26 -21.15
N ARG A 302 4.87 -20.77 -22.38
CA ARG A 302 5.95 -20.01 -23.03
C ARG A 302 6.08 -18.61 -22.43
N LEU A 303 4.97 -17.90 -22.23
CA LEU A 303 4.95 -16.57 -21.61
C LEU A 303 5.56 -16.61 -20.20
N GLY A 304 5.18 -17.58 -19.36
CA GLY A 304 5.75 -17.72 -18.02
C GLY A 304 7.27 -17.90 -18.02
N ARG A 305 7.80 -18.73 -18.94
CA ARG A 305 9.26 -18.93 -19.07
C ARG A 305 10.00 -17.65 -19.49
N GLU A 306 9.39 -16.82 -20.33
CA GLU A 306 10.01 -15.55 -20.74
C GLU A 306 9.85 -14.47 -19.66
N ALA A 307 8.72 -14.44 -18.95
CA ALA A 307 8.49 -13.54 -17.82
C ALA A 307 9.49 -13.78 -16.66
N ASP A 308 9.84 -15.04 -16.39
CA ASP A 308 10.88 -15.39 -15.41
C ASP A 308 12.23 -14.75 -15.76
N LYS A 309 12.63 -14.80 -17.04
CA LYS A 309 13.90 -14.19 -17.51
C LYS A 309 13.89 -12.67 -17.36
N VAL A 310 12.76 -12.03 -17.65
CA VAL A 310 12.60 -10.58 -17.49
C VAL A 310 12.66 -10.19 -16.00
N SER A 311 12.16 -11.04 -15.10
CA SER A 311 12.21 -10.81 -13.66
C SER A 311 13.59 -11.01 -13.03
N THR A 312 14.54 -11.61 -13.77
CA THR A 312 15.92 -11.84 -13.31
C THR A 312 16.93 -10.78 -13.79
N LEU A 313 16.48 -9.81 -14.59
CA LEU A 313 17.27 -8.67 -15.10
C LEU A 313 16.97 -7.41 -14.27
#